data_AF-A0A8W8IJG8-F1
#
_entry.id   AF-A0A8W8IJG8-F1
#
_cell.length_a   1.000
_cell.length_b   1.000
_cell.length_c   1.000
_cell.angle_alpha   90.00
_cell.angle_beta   90.00
_cell.angle_gamma   90.00
#
_symmetry.space_group_name_H-M   'P 1'
#
loop_
_entity.id
_entity.type
_entity.pdbx_description
1 polymer ?
#
loop_
_entity_poly.entity_id
_entity_poly.type
_entity_poly.pdbx_seq_one_letter_code
_entity_poly.pdbx_strand_id
1 'polypeptide(L)'
;MQNERYIWTLFVTVLGLSFLVFCSNLTLLTSKQEEDNNICQKYPKNLGTIYPNLTDTSYKDMEFRFTWVQTGGHHTPTRCKPRERADEKPFNRGKLFNIGYLEAKKDNHTCFVFHDVDLIPENDHILYGCVRSPMHLSRAVNKFNYKLPYKELLGGVAAWKTKEFEQNNSKQIVNLSFSELCGKVHNVGAQTDPC
;
A
#
# COMPACT_ATOMS: atom_id res chain seq x y z
N MET A 1 4.63 25.41 -59.77
CA MET A 1 4.24 24.29 -58.86
C MET A 1 4.82 24.40 -57.44
N GLN A 2 5.98 25.03 -57.22
CA GLN A 2 6.56 25.21 -55.88
C GLN A 2 5.74 26.14 -54.96
N ASN A 3 5.21 27.25 -55.50
CA ASN A 3 4.54 28.29 -54.73
C ASN A 3 3.20 27.82 -54.12
N GLU A 4 2.41 27.08 -54.90
CA GLU A 4 1.18 26.40 -54.46
C GLU A 4 1.46 25.46 -53.28
N ARG A 5 2.51 24.62 -53.38
CA ARG A 5 2.87 23.68 -52.30
C ARG A 5 3.29 24.41 -51.02
N TYR A 6 3.96 25.55 -51.13
CA TYR A 6 4.34 26.36 -49.97
C TYR A 6 3.12 26.94 -49.26
N ILE A 7 2.15 27.47 -50.02
CA ILE A 7 0.90 28.02 -49.49
C ILE A 7 0.09 26.94 -48.78
N TRP A 8 -0.05 25.74 -49.38
CA TRP A 8 -0.74 24.62 -48.74
C TRP A 8 -0.05 24.15 -47.45
N THR A 9 1.28 24.11 -47.43
CA THR A 9 2.04 23.72 -46.24
C THR A 9 1.87 24.76 -45.12
N LEU A 10 1.90 26.06 -45.46
CA LEU A 10 1.63 27.12 -44.50
C LEU A 10 0.21 27.07 -43.94
N PHE A 11 -0.77 26.78 -44.80
CA PHE A 11 -2.18 26.74 -44.40
C PHE A 11 -2.46 25.57 -43.44
N VAL A 12 -1.92 24.38 -43.73
CA VAL A 12 -2.05 23.19 -42.89
C VAL A 12 -1.34 23.37 -41.54
N THR A 13 -0.16 24.00 -41.53
CA THR A 13 0.59 24.24 -40.28
C THR A 13 -0.08 25.29 -39.40
N VAL A 14 -0.59 26.39 -39.96
CA VAL A 14 -1.28 27.44 -39.20
C VAL A 14 -2.61 26.93 -38.64
N LEU A 15 -3.41 26.23 -39.44
CA LEU A 15 -4.66 25.62 -38.96
C LEU A 15 -4.38 24.53 -37.91
N GLY A 16 -3.36 23.69 -38.11
CA GLY A 16 -2.97 22.65 -37.17
C GLY A 16 -2.51 23.22 -35.81
N LEU A 17 -1.66 24.25 -35.82
CA LEU A 17 -1.22 24.92 -34.59
C LEU A 17 -2.38 25.63 -33.88
N SER A 18 -3.28 26.27 -34.64
CA SER A 18 -4.46 26.93 -34.08
C SER A 18 -5.40 25.93 -33.42
N PHE A 19 -5.60 24.76 -34.03
CA PHE A 19 -6.44 23.69 -33.49
C PHE A 19 -5.82 23.07 -32.24
N LEU A 20 -4.49 22.88 -32.21
CA LEU A 20 -3.78 22.40 -31.02
C LEU A 20 -3.91 23.38 -29.84
N VAL A 21 -3.73 24.68 -30.09
CA VAL A 21 -3.90 25.72 -29.07
C VAL A 21 -5.34 25.75 -28.54
N PHE A 22 -6.33 25.63 -29.44
CA PHE A 22 -7.74 25.55 -29.08
C PHE A 22 -8.04 24.30 -28.24
N CYS A 23 -7.53 23.13 -28.62
CA CYS A 23 -7.67 21.89 -27.86
C CYS A 23 -7.02 22.01 -26.46
N SER A 24 -5.82 22.57 -26.34
CA SER A 24 -5.17 22.76 -25.04
C SER A 24 -5.96 23.72 -24.13
N ASN A 25 -6.50 24.82 -24.67
CA ASN A 25 -7.32 25.75 -23.90
C ASN A 25 -8.68 25.16 -23.51
N LEU A 26 -9.29 24.34 -24.38
CA LEU A 26 -10.53 23.63 -24.08
C LEU A 26 -10.32 22.55 -22.99
N THR A 27 -9.19 21.85 -23.03
CA THR A 27 -8.80 20.87 -22.00
C THR A 27 -8.51 21.55 -20.66
N LEU A 28 -7.95 22.78 -20.69
CA LEU A 28 -7.74 23.58 -19.48
C LEU A 28 -9.08 24.05 -18.89
N LEU A 29 -10.06 24.41 -19.73
CA LEU A 29 -11.39 24.81 -19.29
C LEU A 29 -12.19 23.65 -18.67
N THR A 30 -12.04 22.43 -19.18
CA THR A 30 -12.68 21.24 -18.57
C THR A 30 -11.97 20.77 -17.30
N SER A 31 -10.75 21.24 -17.03
CA SER A 31 -9.99 20.89 -15.81
C SER A 31 -10.38 21.70 -14.57
N LYS A 32 -11.26 22.71 -14.67
CA LYS A 32 -11.85 23.36 -13.50
C LYS A 32 -12.75 22.34 -12.80
N GLN A 33 -12.18 21.65 -11.82
CA GLN A 33 -12.85 20.76 -10.88
C GLN A 33 -14.13 21.42 -10.35
N GLU A 34 -15.25 20.76 -10.61
CA GLU A 34 -16.50 20.96 -9.90
C GLU A 34 -16.23 20.73 -8.41
N GLU A 35 -16.39 21.77 -7.61
CA GLU A 35 -16.21 21.71 -6.15
C GLU A 35 -17.36 20.84 -5.59
N ASP A 36 -17.05 19.56 -5.38
CA ASP A 36 -18.01 18.54 -4.92
C ASP A 36 -18.45 18.88 -3.49
N ASN A 37 -19.52 19.68 -3.37
CA ASN A 37 -20.03 20.28 -2.14
C ASN A 37 -20.50 19.27 -1.07
N ASN A 38 -20.39 17.97 -1.33
CA ASN A 38 -20.88 16.91 -0.46
C ASN A 38 -19.75 16.02 0.11
N ILE A 39 -18.55 16.56 0.31
CA ILE A 39 -17.46 15.83 0.99
C ILE A 39 -17.74 15.79 2.50
N CYS A 40 -17.52 14.61 3.13
CA CYS A 40 -17.67 14.46 4.57
C CYS A 40 -16.76 15.43 5.34
N GLN A 41 -17.29 16.02 6.41
CA GLN A 41 -16.49 16.83 7.34
C GLN A 41 -15.31 15.99 7.86
N LYS A 42 -14.09 16.59 7.86
CA LYS A 42 -12.84 15.90 8.26
C LYS A 42 -12.93 15.20 9.61
N TYR A 43 -13.77 15.73 10.51
CA TYR A 43 -14.03 15.19 11.84
C TYR A 43 -15.54 15.20 12.10
N PRO A 44 -16.17 14.08 12.51
CA PRO A 44 -17.57 14.09 12.89
C PRO A 44 -17.79 14.97 14.14
N LYS A 45 -18.99 15.56 14.26
CA LYS A 45 -19.31 16.51 15.34
C LYS A 45 -19.35 15.89 16.75
N ASN A 46 -19.39 14.56 16.85
CA ASN A 46 -19.56 13.82 18.10
C ASN A 46 -18.30 13.00 18.44
N LEU A 47 -17.12 13.61 18.40
CA LEU A 47 -15.88 12.96 18.83
C LEU A 47 -15.70 13.15 20.35
N GLY A 48 -15.31 12.08 21.03
CA GLY A 48 -15.02 12.05 22.46
C GLY A 48 -14.25 10.78 22.83
N THR A 49 -13.87 10.65 24.10
CA THR A 49 -13.12 9.48 24.60
C THR A 49 -13.93 8.20 24.45
N ILE A 50 -13.37 7.20 23.76
CA ILE A 50 -13.94 5.85 23.65
C ILE A 50 -13.29 4.97 24.71
N TYR A 51 -14.11 4.24 25.47
CA TYR A 51 -13.63 3.19 26.38
C TYR A 51 -13.81 1.84 25.68
N PRO A 52 -12.73 1.16 25.27
CA PRO A 52 -12.84 -0.12 24.61
C PRO A 52 -13.36 -1.17 25.59
N ASN A 53 -14.44 -1.87 25.22
CA ASN A 53 -14.87 -3.05 25.94
C ASN A 53 -14.01 -4.23 25.46
N LEU A 54 -13.16 -4.76 26.36
CA LEU A 54 -12.25 -5.88 26.08
C LEU A 54 -12.86 -7.26 26.36
N THR A 55 -14.15 -7.31 26.72
CA THR A 55 -14.85 -8.61 26.82
C THR A 55 -14.95 -9.23 25.44
N ASP A 56 -14.71 -10.54 25.34
CA ASP A 56 -14.89 -11.29 24.11
C ASP A 56 -16.33 -11.12 23.60
N THR A 57 -16.50 -10.59 22.40
CA THR A 57 -17.83 -10.42 21.78
C THR A 57 -17.93 -11.28 20.55
N SER A 58 -19.01 -12.05 20.44
CA SER A 58 -19.25 -12.91 19.29
C SER A 58 -19.39 -12.06 18.02
N TYR A 59 -18.96 -12.60 16.87
CA TYR A 59 -19.19 -11.98 15.57
C TYR A 59 -20.66 -11.65 15.33
N LYS A 60 -21.58 -12.50 15.82
CA LYS A 60 -23.03 -12.26 15.75
C LYS A 60 -23.46 -11.02 16.55
N ASP A 61 -22.82 -10.77 17.69
CA ASP A 61 -23.11 -9.59 18.52
C ASP A 61 -22.59 -8.32 17.86
N MET A 62 -21.48 -8.40 17.11
CA MET A 62 -20.97 -7.27 16.33
C MET A 62 -21.84 -6.98 15.11
N GLU A 63 -22.27 -8.00 14.36
CA GLU A 63 -23.19 -7.85 13.23
C GLU A 63 -24.54 -7.23 13.66
N PHE A 64 -25.08 -7.65 14.80
CA PHE A 64 -26.31 -7.09 15.33
C PHE A 64 -26.15 -5.62 15.78
N ARG A 65 -25.01 -5.26 16.39
CA ARG A 65 -24.75 -3.89 16.84
C ARG A 65 -24.45 -2.93 15.67
N PHE A 66 -23.83 -3.42 14.62
CA PHE A 66 -23.39 -2.62 13.48
C PHE A 66 -24.08 -3.03 12.19
N THR A 67 -25.41 -2.97 12.18
CA THR A 67 -26.27 -3.34 11.04
C THR A 67 -26.01 -2.52 9.76
N TRP A 68 -25.33 -1.38 9.89
CA TRP A 68 -24.94 -0.50 8.80
C TRP A 68 -23.61 -0.87 8.13
N VAL A 69 -22.93 -1.92 8.62
CA VAL A 69 -21.71 -2.49 8.04
C VAL A 69 -22.08 -3.65 7.13
N GLN A 70 -21.60 -3.62 5.89
CA GLN A 70 -21.79 -4.67 4.90
C GLN A 70 -20.84 -5.85 5.15
N THR A 71 -21.16 -7.01 4.56
CA THR A 71 -20.31 -8.20 4.59
C THR A 71 -18.86 -7.85 4.22
N GLY A 72 -17.91 -8.36 5.00
CA GLY A 72 -16.49 -8.02 4.85
C GLY A 72 -16.10 -6.69 5.49
N GLY A 73 -16.94 -6.07 6.31
CA GLY A 73 -16.59 -4.90 7.11
C GLY A 73 -16.73 -3.55 6.40
N HIS A 74 -17.39 -3.51 5.24
CA HIS A 74 -17.47 -2.30 4.43
C HIS A 74 -18.59 -1.36 4.90
N HIS A 75 -18.30 -0.07 5.03
CA HIS A 75 -19.32 0.95 5.31
C HIS A 75 -19.04 2.21 4.49
N THR A 76 -20.10 2.78 3.89
CA THR A 76 -20.03 4.07 3.20
C THR A 76 -21.10 5.00 3.79
N PRO A 77 -20.74 6.22 4.24
CA PRO A 77 -21.71 7.17 4.75
C PRO A 77 -22.76 7.54 3.68
N THR A 78 -24.04 7.52 4.05
CA THR A 78 -25.14 7.85 3.12
C THR A 78 -25.31 9.35 2.88
N ARG A 79 -24.82 10.18 3.82
CA ARG A 79 -25.05 11.63 3.84
C ARG A 79 -23.93 12.47 3.24
N CYS A 80 -22.78 11.87 2.95
CA CYS A 80 -21.63 12.57 2.40
C CYS A 80 -20.68 11.61 1.71
N LYS A 81 -19.90 12.12 0.77
CA LYS A 81 -18.84 11.41 0.07
C LYS A 81 -17.57 11.42 0.91
N PRO A 82 -16.99 10.25 1.25
CA PRO A 82 -15.71 10.22 1.96
C PRO A 82 -14.63 10.87 1.09
N ARG A 83 -13.78 11.68 1.72
CA ARG A 83 -12.67 12.39 1.06
C ARG A 83 -11.63 11.41 0.51
N GLU A 84 -11.42 10.32 1.24
CA GLU A 84 -10.55 9.21 0.85
C GLU A 84 -11.45 8.01 0.57
N ARG A 85 -11.45 7.55 -0.69
CA ARG A 85 -12.00 6.24 -1.04
C ARG A 85 -10.84 5.26 -1.03
N ALA A 86 -10.95 4.19 -0.25
CA ALA A 86 -10.22 2.97 -0.61
C ALA A 86 -10.69 2.60 -2.02
N ASP A 87 -9.74 2.42 -2.95
CA ASP A 87 -10.11 1.98 -4.28
C ASP A 87 -10.72 0.58 -4.19
N GLU A 88 -11.65 0.23 -5.09
CA GLU A 88 -12.21 -1.12 -5.19
C GLU A 88 -11.17 -2.15 -5.71
N LYS A 89 -9.91 -1.74 -5.77
CA LYS A 89 -8.82 -2.60 -6.21
C LYS A 89 -8.49 -3.61 -5.13
N PRO A 90 -8.04 -4.81 -5.50
CA PRO A 90 -7.59 -5.80 -4.55
C PRO A 90 -6.55 -5.22 -3.59
N PHE A 91 -6.70 -5.55 -2.31
CA PHE A 91 -5.73 -5.18 -1.28
C PHE A 91 -4.32 -5.60 -1.68
N ASN A 92 -3.41 -4.62 -1.73
CA ASN A 92 -2.03 -4.87 -2.09
C ASN A 92 -1.10 -4.66 -0.89
N ARG A 93 -0.95 -5.74 -0.12
CA ARG A 93 -0.06 -5.82 1.05
C ARG A 93 1.35 -5.30 0.75
N GLY A 94 1.96 -5.80 -0.33
CA GLY A 94 3.33 -5.44 -0.71
C GLY A 94 3.48 -3.95 -1.04
N LYS A 95 2.48 -3.35 -1.73
CA LYS A 95 2.47 -1.91 -2.02
C LYS A 95 2.41 -1.08 -0.74
N LEU A 96 1.59 -1.48 0.24
CA LEU A 96 1.50 -0.79 1.52
C LEU A 96 2.80 -0.86 2.32
N PHE A 97 3.47 -2.01 2.33
CA PHE A 97 4.80 -2.14 2.92
C PHE A 97 5.83 -1.24 2.22
N ASN A 98 5.81 -1.14 0.90
CA ASN A 98 6.69 -0.24 0.16
C ASN A 98 6.43 1.23 0.49
N ILE A 99 5.15 1.63 0.60
CA ILE A 99 4.77 2.98 1.02
C ILE A 99 5.28 3.26 2.44
N GLY A 100 5.01 2.34 3.39
CA GLY A 100 5.47 2.48 4.77
C GLY A 100 6.99 2.59 4.88
N TYR A 101 7.73 1.79 4.10
CA TYR A 101 9.19 1.90 4.00
C TYR A 101 9.64 3.27 3.53
N LEU A 102 9.07 3.77 2.42
CA LEU A 102 9.44 5.08 1.85
C LEU A 102 9.14 6.24 2.81
N GLU A 103 8.02 6.17 3.52
CA GLU A 103 7.64 7.18 4.51
C GLU A 103 8.56 7.14 5.72
N ALA A 104 8.77 5.96 6.33
CA ALA A 104 9.65 5.81 7.48
C ALA A 104 11.13 6.11 7.15
N LYS A 105 11.58 5.87 5.92
CA LYS A 105 12.94 6.21 5.50
C LYS A 105 13.23 7.72 5.58
N LYS A 106 12.20 8.58 5.44
CA LYS A 106 12.37 10.05 5.55
C LYS A 106 12.93 10.47 6.91
N ASP A 107 12.68 9.68 7.95
CA ASP A 107 13.16 9.90 9.31
C ASP A 107 14.48 9.15 9.60
N ASN A 108 15.20 8.73 8.55
CA ASN A 108 16.50 8.02 8.64
C ASN A 108 16.45 6.71 9.44
N HIS A 109 15.30 6.03 9.47
CA HIS A 109 15.21 4.69 10.03
C HIS A 109 16.11 3.70 9.26
N THR A 110 16.84 2.86 10.00
CA THR A 110 17.81 1.89 9.45
C THR A 110 17.31 0.45 9.46
N CYS A 111 16.20 0.21 10.17
CA CYS A 111 15.58 -1.09 10.39
C CYS A 111 14.06 -0.97 10.25
N PHE A 112 13.47 -1.88 9.50
CA PHE A 112 12.05 -1.89 9.18
C PHE A 112 11.47 -3.25 9.50
N VAL A 113 10.41 -3.26 10.30
CA VAL A 113 9.64 -4.48 10.62
C VAL A 113 8.30 -4.39 9.91
N PHE A 114 8.09 -5.30 8.95
CA PHE A 114 6.82 -5.46 8.26
C PHE A 114 6.02 -6.51 9.00
N HIS A 115 4.84 -6.13 9.47
CA HIS A 115 4.10 -6.93 10.45
C HIS A 115 2.63 -6.99 10.08
N ASP A 116 2.08 -8.20 9.94
CA ASP A 116 0.64 -8.40 9.79
C ASP A 116 -0.10 -8.06 11.09
N VAL A 117 -1.18 -7.31 10.98
CA VAL A 117 -1.98 -6.81 12.11
C VAL A 117 -2.57 -7.94 12.98
N ASP A 118 -2.69 -9.16 12.44
CA ASP A 118 -3.31 -10.31 13.11
C ASP A 118 -2.29 -11.27 13.75
N LEU A 119 -1.00 -10.95 13.77
CA LEU A 119 0.02 -11.74 14.45
C LEU A 119 0.45 -11.06 15.75
N ILE A 120 0.58 -11.82 16.83
CA ILE A 120 1.05 -11.30 18.12
C ILE A 120 2.17 -12.24 18.60
N PRO A 121 3.32 -11.71 19.04
CA PRO A 121 4.39 -12.55 19.57
C PRO A 121 3.96 -13.18 20.90
N GLU A 122 4.04 -14.51 20.99
CA GLU A 122 3.78 -15.25 22.24
C GLU A 122 5.00 -15.26 23.19
N ASN A 123 6.16 -14.79 22.73
CA ASN A 123 7.41 -14.80 23.48
C ASN A 123 8.12 -13.44 23.30
N ASP A 124 8.48 -12.81 24.42
CA ASP A 124 9.15 -11.50 24.49
C ASP A 124 10.64 -11.55 24.08
N HIS A 125 11.23 -12.74 24.02
CA HIS A 125 12.56 -12.95 23.42
C HIS A 125 12.57 -12.77 21.89
N ILE A 126 11.39 -12.63 21.25
CA ILE A 126 11.29 -12.27 19.82
C ILE A 126 11.60 -10.77 19.70
N LEU A 127 12.86 -10.44 19.45
CA LEU A 127 13.31 -9.06 19.36
C LEU A 127 12.85 -8.40 18.04
N TYR A 128 12.07 -7.32 18.15
CA TYR A 128 11.60 -6.51 17.02
C TYR A 128 12.69 -5.54 16.57
N GLY A 129 13.72 -6.09 15.94
CA GLY A 129 14.85 -5.34 15.40
C GLY A 129 15.58 -6.13 14.32
N CYS A 130 16.58 -5.49 13.72
CA CYS A 130 17.29 -6.05 12.57
C CYS A 130 18.70 -6.53 12.98
N VAL A 131 18.76 -7.53 13.87
CA VAL A 131 20.04 -8.17 14.26
C VAL A 131 20.70 -8.78 13.01
N ARG A 132 19.90 -9.54 12.24
CA ARG A 132 20.22 -10.06 10.91
C ARG A 132 19.26 -9.46 9.88
N SER A 133 19.60 -9.55 8.60
CA SER A 133 18.75 -9.05 7.53
C SER A 133 18.88 -9.93 6.28
N PRO A 134 17.77 -10.46 5.73
CA PRO A 134 16.42 -10.42 6.31
C PRO A 134 16.30 -11.27 7.60
N MET A 135 15.22 -11.07 8.34
CA MET A 135 14.88 -11.90 9.51
C MET A 135 13.39 -12.25 9.50
N HIS A 136 13.04 -13.54 9.56
CA HIS A 136 11.66 -13.99 9.73
C HIS A 136 11.30 -14.06 11.22
N LEU A 137 10.42 -13.16 11.68
CA LEU A 137 10.02 -13.09 13.10
C LEU A 137 8.85 -14.01 13.42
N SER A 138 8.00 -14.34 12.44
CA SER A 138 6.81 -15.21 12.61
C SER A 138 7.04 -16.67 12.16
N ARG A 139 8.16 -17.28 12.57
CA ARG A 139 8.54 -18.64 12.12
C ARG A 139 7.61 -19.74 12.62
N ALA A 140 6.99 -19.55 13.77
CA ALA A 140 6.15 -20.52 14.45
C ALA A 140 4.80 -19.88 14.83
N VAL A 141 3.82 -20.00 13.93
CA VAL A 141 2.46 -19.46 14.12
C VAL A 141 1.51 -20.59 14.51
N ASN A 142 0.60 -20.33 15.44
CA ASN A 142 -0.40 -21.29 15.93
C ASN A 142 -1.23 -21.94 14.81
N LYS A 143 -1.62 -21.15 13.78
CA LYS A 143 -2.37 -21.61 12.59
C LYS A 143 -1.65 -22.72 11.82
N PHE A 144 -0.33 -22.82 11.94
CA PHE A 144 0.50 -23.86 11.32
C PHE A 144 1.05 -24.85 12.36
N ASN A 145 0.40 -24.97 13.52
CA ASN A 145 0.83 -25.81 14.63
C ASN A 145 2.29 -25.55 15.04
N TYR A 146 2.70 -24.27 15.04
CA TYR A 146 4.06 -23.82 15.35
C TYR A 146 5.15 -24.45 14.46
N LYS A 147 4.78 -24.93 13.27
CA LYS A 147 5.71 -25.45 12.27
C LYS A 147 5.78 -24.51 11.08
N LEU A 148 6.99 -24.27 10.61
CA LEU A 148 7.22 -23.49 9.40
C LEU A 148 6.71 -24.30 8.18
N PRO A 149 5.75 -23.79 7.38
CA PRO A 149 5.19 -24.53 6.25
C PRO A 149 6.22 -24.94 5.19
N TYR A 150 7.18 -24.06 4.88
CA TYR A 150 8.31 -24.31 3.98
C TYR A 150 9.44 -23.32 4.29
N LYS A 151 10.69 -23.68 3.95
CA LYS A 151 11.90 -22.98 4.44
C LYS A 151 12.04 -21.56 3.91
N GLU A 152 11.50 -21.29 2.73
CA GLU A 152 11.61 -20.02 2.03
C GLU A 152 10.51 -19.02 2.45
N LEU A 153 9.61 -19.40 3.36
CA LEU A 153 8.53 -18.54 3.81
C LEU A 153 9.09 -17.35 4.61
N LEU A 154 8.86 -16.15 4.09
CA LEU A 154 9.15 -14.87 4.76
C LEU A 154 7.86 -14.02 4.89
N GLY A 155 6.73 -14.66 5.17
CA GLY A 155 5.43 -14.01 5.37
C GLY A 155 5.18 -13.64 6.84
N GLY A 156 4.00 -13.09 7.14
CA GLY A 156 3.63 -12.74 8.51
C GLY A 156 4.37 -11.50 9.01
N VAL A 157 5.46 -11.71 9.74
CA VAL A 157 6.32 -10.69 10.32
C VAL A 157 7.76 -10.88 9.87
N ALA A 158 8.34 -9.88 9.22
CA ALA A 158 9.72 -9.90 8.75
C ALA A 158 10.43 -8.57 9.01
N ALA A 159 11.72 -8.63 9.34
CA ALA A 159 12.56 -7.46 9.57
C ALA A 159 13.68 -7.34 8.53
N TRP A 160 13.97 -6.10 8.13
CA TRP A 160 14.94 -5.76 7.10
C TRP A 160 15.73 -4.51 7.44
N LYS A 161 17.04 -4.55 7.19
CA LYS A 161 17.90 -3.35 7.14
C LYS A 161 17.68 -2.61 5.82
N THR A 162 17.87 -1.29 5.84
CA THR A 162 17.71 -0.41 4.66
C THR A 162 18.45 -0.92 3.43
N LYS A 163 19.75 -1.26 3.59
CA LYS A 163 20.62 -1.65 2.48
C LYS A 163 20.12 -2.93 1.81
N GLU A 164 19.83 -3.95 2.60
CA GLU A 164 19.35 -5.25 2.12
C GLU A 164 17.95 -5.15 1.52
N PHE A 165 17.08 -4.31 2.09
CA PHE A 165 15.77 -4.04 1.51
C PHE A 165 15.93 -3.39 0.12
N GLU A 166 16.78 -2.38 -0.03
CA GLU A 166 16.98 -1.70 -1.32
C GLU A 166 17.68 -2.56 -2.37
N GLN A 167 18.67 -3.36 -1.95
CA GLN A 167 19.37 -4.28 -2.83
C GLN A 167 18.41 -5.32 -3.41
N ASN A 168 17.52 -5.88 -2.60
CA ASN A 168 16.56 -6.87 -3.05
C ASN A 168 15.34 -6.27 -3.78
N ASN A 169 15.08 -4.97 -3.59
CA ASN A 169 14.02 -4.22 -4.28
C ASN A 169 14.50 -3.46 -5.53
N SER A 170 15.73 -3.71 -6.00
CA SER A 170 16.32 -3.05 -7.18
C SER A 170 15.83 -3.61 -8.53
N LYS A 171 14.50 -3.66 -8.70
CA LYS A 171 13.72 -3.54 -9.95
C LYS A 171 12.29 -3.97 -9.63
N GLN A 172 11.37 -3.02 -9.79
CA GLN A 172 9.92 -3.18 -9.66
C GLN A 172 9.42 -3.24 -8.22
N ILE A 173 9.15 -2.04 -7.69
CA ILE A 173 8.14 -1.81 -6.66
C ILE A 173 6.92 -2.62 -7.10
N VAL A 174 6.48 -3.55 -6.24
CA VAL A 174 5.35 -4.46 -6.47
C VAL A 174 5.60 -5.53 -7.55
N ASN A 175 6.11 -6.71 -7.17
CA ASN A 175 5.70 -8.02 -7.73
C ASN A 175 6.45 -9.24 -7.17
N LEU A 176 7.45 -9.09 -6.30
CA LEU A 176 8.04 -10.26 -5.64
C LEU A 176 7.19 -10.64 -4.42
N SER A 177 6.76 -11.89 -4.39
CA SER A 177 6.27 -12.48 -3.14
C SER A 177 7.44 -12.51 -2.15
N PHE A 178 7.18 -12.28 -0.86
CA PHE A 178 8.22 -12.33 0.15
C PHE A 178 8.97 -13.69 0.15
N SER A 179 8.34 -14.77 -0.31
CA SER A 179 8.96 -16.08 -0.52
C SER A 179 10.06 -16.11 -1.58
N GLU A 180 10.02 -15.26 -2.60
CA GLU A 180 11.07 -15.19 -3.64
C GLU A 180 12.32 -14.42 -3.17
N LEU A 181 12.20 -13.65 -2.09
CA LEU A 181 13.29 -12.82 -1.56
C LEU A 181 14.29 -13.65 -0.74
N CYS A 182 13.84 -14.66 0.02
CA CYS A 182 14.76 -15.51 0.79
C CYS A 182 15.71 -16.30 -0.13
N GLY A 183 15.20 -16.86 -1.24
CA GLY A 183 16.01 -17.63 -2.20
C GLY A 183 17.11 -16.82 -2.91
N LYS A 184 16.95 -15.50 -3.07
CA LYS A 184 17.96 -14.64 -3.71
C LYS A 184 19.12 -14.27 -2.79
N VAL A 185 18.89 -14.24 -1.47
CA VAL A 185 19.93 -13.94 -0.47
C VAL A 185 20.98 -15.06 -0.39
N HIS A 186 20.57 -16.32 -0.60
CA HIS A 186 21.49 -17.48 -0.58
C HIS A 186 22.57 -17.46 -1.69
N ASN A 187 22.39 -16.70 -2.77
CA ASN A 187 23.39 -16.57 -3.84
C ASN A 187 24.46 -15.49 -3.59
N VAL A 188 24.39 -14.79 -2.45
CA VAL A 188 25.34 -13.74 -2.06
C VAL A 188 26.09 -14.14 -0.78
N GLY A 189 26.73 -15.31 -0.79
CA GLY A 189 27.88 -15.62 0.07
C GLY A 189 27.67 -15.60 1.60
N ALA A 190 26.46 -15.72 2.13
CA ALA A 190 26.22 -15.80 3.58
C ALA A 190 25.65 -17.17 3.99
N GLN A 191 26.45 -17.86 4.80
CA GLN A 191 26.19 -18.91 5.81
C GLN A 191 24.79 -19.58 5.87
N THR A 192 24.82 -20.89 6.07
CA THR A 192 23.76 -21.92 5.99
C THR A 192 22.54 -21.80 6.92
N ASP A 193 22.18 -20.61 7.38
CA ASP A 193 20.96 -20.42 8.18
C ASP A 193 19.78 -20.07 7.26
N PRO A 194 18.61 -20.73 7.43
CA PRO A 194 17.39 -20.27 6.75
C PRO A 194 17.05 -18.86 7.25
N CYS A 195 16.52 -18.03 6.35
CA CYS A 195 15.77 -16.85 6.77
C CYS A 195 14.71 -17.25 7.83
#